data_AF-A0A2G5IIP8-F1
#
_entry.id   AF-A0A2G5IIP8-F1
#
_cell.length_a   1.000
_cell.length_b   1.000
_cell.length_c   1.000
_cell.angle_alpha   90.00
_cell.angle_beta   90.00
_cell.angle_gamma   90.00
#
_symmetry.space_group_name_H-M   'P 1'
#
loop_
_entity.id
_entity.type
_entity.pdbx_description
1 polymer ?
#
loop_
_entity_poly.entity_id
_entity_poly.type
_entity_poly.pdbx_seq_one_letter_code
_entity_poly.pdbx_strand_id
1 'polypeptide(L)'
;MFQRATPDQLWKLTRPDNQHDKLTRDNLLDLQDHQLVRIESVQDDQRQVWVLTARGHQEAKRLLEPKGIRVSVLRREKYHPVTGALLGGSYDDHAAAVTSTAAELHRAGIGHRLGFQTEVAHRLGNGYVQRADLVMRAPASGVPVMLLEIDRRSEDAHDLVHKLRRYWQWGRMLPPGTDKYTADLARSRPDAIEHVDHEKRLWRRVYPPTGREGLAPVAFVFADTTEAKVANTVAVLEEAGRRYWAPRRYDTYHRGITARDYGQAVPVVVTTLEQLQEHGADAAVWRRLGHEGEVTLTAALDNSDGDALYRRQAARADAEEKQRRDAEREAQRPVCTRCGAKFTDERWEETSMRRRRWEAGDLGVCAACHADDVAREQAAAEAARAAAAVSAEPEADDGQEPGGLRGLFRRRA
;
A
#
# COMPACT_ATOMS: atom_id res chain seq x y z
N MET A 1 25.65 0.92 8.53
CA MET A 1 26.62 2.03 8.44
C MET A 1 27.76 1.59 7.52
N PHE A 2 28.25 2.49 6.65
CA PHE A 2 29.28 2.18 5.67
C PHE A 2 30.58 1.75 6.33
N GLN A 3 31.24 0.75 5.74
CA GLN A 3 32.50 0.26 6.24
C GLN A 3 33.72 0.95 5.62
N ARG A 4 33.55 1.43 4.38
CA ARG A 4 34.56 2.12 3.59
C ARG A 4 34.00 3.40 3.03
N ALA A 5 34.81 4.44 3.00
CA ALA A 5 34.44 5.69 2.36
C ALA A 5 35.68 6.55 2.09
N THR A 6 35.58 7.44 1.12
CA THR A 6 36.51 8.57 0.98
C THR A 6 36.12 9.69 1.95
N PRO A 7 37.04 10.61 2.29
CA PRO A 7 36.69 11.77 3.10
C PRO A 7 35.61 12.65 2.47
N ASP A 8 35.60 12.81 1.14
CA ASP A 8 34.54 13.49 0.38
C ASP A 8 33.16 12.85 0.61
N GLN A 9 33.06 11.53 0.45
CA GLN A 9 31.82 10.79 0.68
C GLN A 9 31.33 10.96 2.12
N LEU A 10 32.23 10.86 3.10
CA LEU A 10 31.89 11.07 4.51
C LEU A 10 31.50 12.52 4.81
N TRP A 11 32.15 13.50 4.18
CA TRP A 11 31.80 14.91 4.30
C TRP A 11 30.39 15.17 3.79
N LYS A 12 30.05 14.73 2.57
CA LYS A 12 28.70 14.85 2.02
C LYS A 12 27.65 14.16 2.90
N LEU A 13 28.00 13.03 3.50
CA LEU A 13 27.11 12.32 4.43
C LEU A 13 27.00 12.98 5.82
N THR A 14 28.04 13.63 6.33
CA THR A 14 28.09 14.05 7.76
C THR A 14 28.07 15.55 7.96
N ARG A 15 28.44 16.35 6.97
CA ARG A 15 28.49 17.81 7.04
C ARG A 15 28.31 18.42 5.63
N PRO A 16 27.19 18.12 4.94
CA PRO A 16 26.98 18.58 3.56
C PRO A 16 27.03 20.12 3.41
N ASP A 17 26.74 20.85 4.48
CA ASP A 17 26.74 22.33 4.50
C ASP A 17 28.15 22.95 4.52
N ASN A 18 29.18 22.18 4.88
CA ASN A 18 30.56 22.66 4.81
C ASN A 18 31.00 22.76 3.35
N GLN A 19 31.93 23.65 3.01
CA GLN A 19 32.39 23.81 1.62
C GLN A 19 33.31 22.68 1.12
N HIS A 20 34.02 22.00 2.02
CA HIS A 20 35.00 20.98 1.68
C HIS A 20 35.19 19.95 2.80
N ASP A 21 35.84 18.84 2.48
CA ASP A 21 36.04 17.67 3.35
C ASP A 21 37.19 17.80 4.38
N LYS A 22 37.91 18.93 4.44
CA LYS A 22 39.09 19.12 5.32
C LYS A 22 38.87 18.65 6.75
N LEU A 23 37.78 19.08 7.41
CA LEU A 23 37.47 18.67 8.78
C LEU A 23 37.22 17.16 8.90
N THR A 24 36.64 16.54 7.87
CA THR A 24 36.44 15.09 7.83
C THR A 24 37.78 14.37 7.74
N ARG A 25 38.72 14.86 6.90
CA ARG A 25 40.08 14.32 6.82
C ARG A 25 40.83 14.44 8.14
N ASP A 26 40.76 15.60 8.79
CA ASP A 26 41.42 15.82 10.08
C ASP A 26 40.88 14.86 11.17
N ASN A 27 39.57 14.63 11.22
CA ASN A 27 38.97 13.64 12.11
C ASN A 27 39.38 12.20 11.78
N LEU A 28 39.54 11.85 10.50
CA LEU A 28 39.98 10.52 10.09
C LEU A 28 41.43 10.25 10.51
N LEU A 29 42.29 11.27 10.46
CA LEU A 29 43.65 11.20 10.98
C LEU A 29 43.65 10.98 12.51
N ASP A 30 42.84 11.72 13.25
CA ASP A 30 42.71 11.52 14.71
C ASP A 30 42.19 10.11 15.05
N LEU A 31 41.16 9.63 14.33
CA LEU A 31 40.65 8.27 14.49
C LEU A 31 41.69 7.20 14.10
N GLN A 32 42.60 7.51 13.18
CA GLN A 32 43.71 6.63 12.80
C GLN A 32 44.75 6.53 13.91
N ASP A 33 45.10 7.66 14.52
CA ASP A 33 46.04 7.71 15.65
C ASP A 33 45.52 6.88 16.83
N HIS A 34 44.20 6.85 17.02
CA HIS A 34 43.52 5.99 18.00
C HIS A 34 43.29 4.54 17.54
N GLN A 35 43.80 4.16 16.36
CA GLN A 35 43.67 2.83 15.76
C GLN A 35 42.23 2.39 15.52
N LEU A 36 41.30 3.33 15.32
CA LEU A 36 39.88 3.05 15.06
C LEU A 36 39.59 2.93 13.56
N VAL A 37 40.31 3.67 12.74
CA VAL A 37 40.26 3.59 11.27
C VAL A 37 41.66 3.42 10.70
N ARG A 38 41.73 3.01 9.43
CA ARG A 38 42.98 2.98 8.67
C ARG A 38 42.73 3.28 7.20
N ILE A 39 43.78 3.69 6.51
CA ILE A 39 43.78 3.75 5.04
C ILE A 39 43.85 2.32 4.52
N GLU A 40 42.89 1.94 3.67
CA GLU A 40 42.89 0.65 2.98
C GLU A 40 43.63 0.72 1.65
N SER A 41 43.41 1.80 0.90
CA SER A 41 44.02 2.04 -0.41
C SER A 41 44.07 3.52 -0.73
N VAL A 42 44.90 3.86 -1.71
CA VAL A 42 44.95 5.18 -2.34
C VAL A 42 44.63 4.96 -3.81
N GLN A 43 43.63 5.66 -4.34
CA GLN A 43 43.22 5.58 -5.73
C GLN A 43 44.20 6.32 -6.64
N ASP A 44 44.13 6.09 -7.95
CA ASP A 44 45.02 6.71 -8.95
C ASP A 44 44.94 8.25 -8.93
N ASP A 45 43.78 8.78 -8.59
CA ASP A 45 43.52 10.22 -8.39
C ASP A 45 43.91 10.74 -7.00
N GLN A 46 44.70 9.97 -6.24
CA GLN A 46 45.18 10.26 -4.89
C GLN A 46 44.09 10.25 -3.80
N ARG A 47 42.84 9.87 -4.10
CA ARG A 47 41.82 9.75 -3.04
C ARG A 47 42.09 8.56 -2.14
N GLN A 48 42.17 8.85 -0.84
CA GLN A 48 42.37 7.83 0.19
C GLN A 48 41.04 7.19 0.58
N VAL A 49 41.05 5.86 0.68
CA VAL A 49 39.91 5.08 1.14
C VAL A 49 40.16 4.65 2.57
N TRP A 50 39.20 4.96 3.44
CA TRP A 50 39.29 4.69 4.87
C TRP A 50 38.36 3.55 5.26
N VAL A 51 38.81 2.68 6.17
CA VAL A 51 38.05 1.54 6.69
C VAL A 51 38.16 1.44 8.22
N LEU A 52 37.11 0.93 8.87
CA LEU A 52 37.16 0.60 10.30
C LEU A 52 38.14 -0.56 10.57
N THR A 53 38.98 -0.41 11.59
CA THR A 53 39.78 -1.51 12.14
C THR A 53 38.89 -2.47 12.94
N ALA A 54 39.42 -3.63 13.35
CA ALA A 54 38.69 -4.53 14.26
C ALA A 54 38.27 -3.84 15.57
N ARG A 55 39.14 -2.98 16.11
CA ARG A 55 38.86 -2.17 17.31
C ARG A 55 37.78 -1.13 17.03
N GLY A 56 37.93 -0.32 15.99
CA GLY A 56 36.94 0.70 15.63
C GLY A 56 35.57 0.10 15.31
N HIS A 57 35.54 -1.08 14.70
CA HIS A 57 34.30 -1.82 14.44
C HIS A 57 33.59 -2.26 15.72
N GLN A 58 34.33 -2.78 16.71
CA GLN A 58 33.77 -3.14 18.02
C GLN A 58 33.24 -1.92 18.77
N GLU A 59 33.97 -0.80 18.76
CA GLU A 59 33.52 0.45 19.38
C GLU A 59 32.26 1.00 18.68
N ALA A 60 32.25 1.01 17.35
CA ALA A 60 31.08 1.40 16.56
C ALA A 60 29.86 0.53 16.88
N LYS A 61 30.05 -0.79 17.01
CA LYS A 61 28.96 -1.71 17.40
C LYS A 61 28.41 -1.40 18.79
N ARG A 62 29.28 -1.21 19.78
CA ARG A 62 28.87 -0.84 21.15
C ARG A 62 28.05 0.45 21.17
N LEU A 63 28.40 1.42 20.33
CA LEU A 63 27.71 2.71 20.26
C LEU A 63 26.37 2.64 19.49
N LEU A 64 26.29 1.82 18.44
CA LEU A 64 25.22 1.88 17.43
C LEU A 64 24.19 0.76 17.53
N GLU A 65 24.60 -0.47 17.90
CA GLU A 65 23.67 -1.61 17.99
C GLU A 65 22.57 -1.40 19.05
N PRO A 66 22.84 -0.80 20.24
CA PRO A 66 21.78 -0.47 21.20
C PRO A 66 20.74 0.51 20.66
N LYS A 67 21.10 1.29 19.63
CA LYS A 67 20.20 2.24 18.95
C LYS A 67 19.48 1.60 17.75
N GLY A 68 19.56 0.27 17.60
CA GLY A 68 19.00 -0.47 16.47
C GLY A 68 19.73 -0.27 15.15
N ILE A 69 20.96 0.28 15.19
CA ILE A 69 21.76 0.59 14.00
C ILE A 69 22.81 -0.49 13.83
N ARG A 70 22.65 -1.32 12.78
CA ARG A 70 23.63 -2.36 12.47
C ARG A 70 24.87 -1.78 11.79
N VAL A 71 26.03 -2.22 12.26
CA VAL A 71 27.31 -2.03 11.60
C VAL A 71 27.52 -3.19 10.62
N SER A 72 28.02 -2.90 9.41
CA SER A 72 28.32 -3.91 8.38
C SER A 72 29.30 -4.96 8.88
N VAL A 73 29.49 -6.06 8.14
CA VAL A 73 30.45 -7.11 8.54
C VAL A 73 31.87 -6.54 8.63
N LEU A 74 32.67 -6.98 9.61
CA LEU A 74 34.08 -6.57 9.73
C LEU A 74 34.88 -7.16 8.55
N ARG A 75 35.69 -6.31 7.92
CA ARG A 75 36.60 -6.66 6.83
C ARG A 75 37.96 -6.95 7.46
N ARG A 76 38.30 -8.23 7.49
CA ARG A 76 39.60 -8.68 7.98
C ARG A 76 40.64 -8.38 6.91
N GLU A 77 41.80 -7.91 7.35
CA GLU A 77 42.99 -7.89 6.52
C GLU A 77 43.29 -9.32 6.09
N LYS A 78 43.32 -9.56 4.78
CA LYS A 78 43.82 -10.79 4.20
C LYS A 78 45.25 -10.50 3.74
N TYR A 79 46.17 -11.39 4.06
CA TYR A 79 47.57 -11.27 3.67
C TYR A 79 47.92 -12.43 2.75
N HIS A 80 48.76 -12.16 1.75
CA HIS A 80 49.24 -13.17 0.85
C HIS A 80 50.15 -14.10 1.66
N PRO A 81 49.86 -15.40 1.70
CA PRO A 81 50.46 -16.31 2.69
C PRO A 81 51.97 -16.45 2.55
N VAL A 82 52.52 -16.14 1.36
CA VAL A 82 53.94 -16.27 1.05
C VAL A 82 54.70 -14.95 1.12
N THR A 83 54.07 -13.85 0.70
CA THR A 83 54.78 -12.56 0.56
C THR A 83 54.52 -11.62 1.73
N GLY A 84 53.54 -11.92 2.60
CA GLY A 84 53.13 -11.01 3.66
C GLY A 84 52.49 -9.71 3.16
N ALA A 85 52.38 -9.53 1.84
CA ALA A 85 51.71 -8.40 1.24
C ALA A 85 50.23 -8.44 1.63
N LEU A 86 49.67 -7.29 1.99
CA LEU A 86 48.23 -7.18 2.12
C LEU A 86 47.61 -7.62 0.79
N LEU A 87 46.75 -8.65 0.82
CA LEU A 87 45.85 -8.94 -0.27
C LEU A 87 44.81 -7.83 -0.26
N GLY A 88 45.23 -6.67 -0.77
CA GLY A 88 44.36 -5.59 -1.15
C GLY A 88 43.52 -6.10 -2.31
N GLY A 89 42.40 -6.75 -1.98
CA GLY A 89 41.27 -6.70 -2.89
C GLY A 89 41.06 -5.23 -3.17
N SER A 90 41.22 -4.84 -4.44
CA SER A 90 41.03 -3.48 -4.94
C SER A 90 39.90 -2.80 -4.19
N TYR A 91 39.99 -1.49 -4.00
CA TYR A 91 38.85 -0.68 -3.62
C TYR A 91 37.67 -1.17 -4.44
N ASP A 92 36.78 -1.97 -3.82
CA ASP A 92 35.73 -2.60 -4.60
C ASP A 92 34.76 -1.47 -4.93
N ASP A 93 35.01 -1.01 -6.12
CA ASP A 93 34.44 0.08 -6.84
C ASP A 93 32.92 0.13 -6.60
N HIS A 94 32.28 -1.03 -6.49
CA HIS A 94 30.87 -1.16 -6.13
C HIS A 94 30.47 -0.34 -4.90
N ALA A 95 31.05 -0.56 -3.71
CA ALA A 95 30.58 0.20 -2.54
C ALA A 95 31.14 1.62 -2.43
N ALA A 96 32.03 2.03 -3.33
CA ALA A 96 32.25 3.45 -3.59
C ALA A 96 30.99 4.09 -4.17
N ALA A 97 30.41 3.45 -5.19
CA ALA A 97 29.20 3.91 -5.83
C ALA A 97 28.01 3.83 -4.87
N VAL A 98 27.91 2.79 -4.02
CA VAL A 98 26.91 2.70 -2.96
C VAL A 98 27.00 3.87 -1.97
N THR A 99 28.20 4.15 -1.43
CA THR A 99 28.39 5.27 -0.49
C THR A 99 28.14 6.62 -1.17
N SER A 100 28.57 6.79 -2.42
CA SER A 100 28.34 8.02 -3.20
C SER A 100 26.86 8.25 -3.46
N THR A 101 26.11 7.21 -3.83
CA THR A 101 24.65 7.28 -4.00
C THR A 101 23.97 7.75 -2.71
N ALA A 102 24.34 7.17 -1.57
CA ALA A 102 23.79 7.60 -0.28
C ALA A 102 24.15 9.05 0.08
N ALA A 103 25.35 9.48 -0.29
CA ALA A 103 25.82 10.85 -0.07
C ALA A 103 25.00 11.86 -0.86
N GLU A 104 24.75 11.61 -2.15
CA GLU A 104 23.96 12.51 -2.99
C GLU A 104 22.49 12.55 -2.55
N LEU A 105 21.91 11.40 -2.15
CA LEU A 105 20.57 11.35 -1.55
C LEU A 105 20.50 12.19 -0.27
N HIS A 106 21.47 12.03 0.65
CA HIS A 106 21.48 12.82 1.89
C HIS A 106 21.65 14.31 1.63
N ARG A 107 22.51 14.69 0.69
CA ARG A 107 22.77 16.08 0.30
C ARG A 107 21.50 16.75 -0.23
N ALA A 108 20.67 16.01 -0.97
CA ALA A 108 19.36 16.45 -1.45
C ALA A 108 18.27 16.47 -0.36
N GLY A 109 18.61 16.20 0.91
CA GLY A 109 17.63 16.10 2.00
C GLY A 109 16.75 14.84 1.92
N ILE A 110 17.11 13.87 1.07
CA ILE A 110 16.40 12.60 0.92
C ILE A 110 17.02 11.59 1.87
N GLY A 111 16.36 11.40 3.00
CA GLY A 111 16.85 10.50 4.05
C GLY A 111 17.89 11.15 4.95
N HIS A 112 18.20 10.43 6.02
CA HIS A 112 19.13 10.88 7.04
C HIS A 112 20.20 9.81 7.25
N ARG A 113 21.30 10.21 7.88
CA ARG A 113 22.53 9.41 8.04
C ARG A 113 22.30 8.02 8.63
N LEU A 114 21.34 7.90 9.55
CA LEU A 114 20.99 6.65 10.23
C LEU A 114 19.85 5.88 9.50
N GLY A 115 19.26 6.52 8.50
CA GLY A 115 18.27 5.94 7.59
C GLY A 115 18.90 5.09 6.48
N PHE A 116 20.19 5.25 6.22
CA PHE A 116 20.95 4.45 5.25
C PHE A 116 21.57 3.21 5.89
N GLN A 117 21.29 2.04 5.30
CA GLN A 117 21.81 0.76 5.76
C GLN A 117 22.25 -0.08 4.57
N THR A 118 23.45 -0.65 4.63
CA THR A 118 23.96 -1.59 3.62
C THR A 118 23.77 -3.02 4.12
N GLU A 119 23.81 -3.99 3.21
CA GLU A 119 23.79 -5.43 3.50
C GLU A 119 22.54 -5.91 4.28
N VAL A 120 21.42 -5.19 4.20
CA VAL A 120 20.19 -5.57 4.90
C VAL A 120 19.63 -6.87 4.31
N ALA A 121 19.44 -7.87 5.16
CA ALA A 121 18.96 -9.19 4.76
C ALA A 121 17.43 -9.22 4.59
N HIS A 122 16.97 -9.52 3.38
CA HIS A 122 15.58 -9.76 3.03
C HIS A 122 15.40 -11.27 2.80
N ARG A 123 15.02 -11.99 3.85
CA ARG A 123 14.85 -13.44 3.81
C ARG A 123 13.53 -13.81 3.13
N LEU A 124 13.61 -14.67 2.12
CA LEU A 124 12.49 -15.24 1.39
C LEU A 124 11.97 -16.52 2.05
N GLY A 125 10.76 -16.94 1.67
CA GLY A 125 10.12 -18.16 2.20
C GLY A 125 10.87 -19.46 1.91
N ASN A 126 11.73 -19.48 0.88
CA ASN A 126 12.58 -20.62 0.54
C ASN A 126 13.95 -20.61 1.26
N GLY A 127 14.17 -19.67 2.19
CA GLY A 127 15.43 -19.53 2.92
C GLY A 127 16.50 -18.70 2.21
N TYR A 128 16.33 -18.36 0.92
CA TYR A 128 17.23 -17.45 0.22
C TYR A 128 17.22 -16.07 0.87
N VAL A 129 18.37 -15.40 0.91
CA VAL A 129 18.51 -14.05 1.48
C VAL A 129 18.95 -13.09 0.38
N GLN A 130 18.02 -12.26 -0.08
CA GLN A 130 18.33 -11.12 -0.94
C GLN A 130 18.89 -9.99 -0.08
N ARG A 131 19.94 -9.32 -0.54
CA ARG A 131 20.49 -8.13 0.12
C ARG A 131 20.44 -6.99 -0.86
N ALA A 132 19.85 -5.88 -0.46
CA ALA A 132 19.99 -4.64 -1.22
C ALA A 132 21.36 -4.07 -0.93
N ASP A 133 21.98 -3.46 -1.94
CA ASP A 133 23.24 -2.74 -1.77
C ASP A 133 23.07 -1.61 -0.76
N LEU A 134 21.93 -0.91 -0.87
CA LEU A 134 21.53 0.14 0.06
C LEU A 134 20.04 0.07 0.35
N VAL A 135 19.67 0.18 1.62
CA VAL A 135 18.32 0.43 2.08
C VAL A 135 18.27 1.83 2.65
N MET A 136 17.35 2.64 2.11
CA MET A 136 17.11 4.01 2.55
C MET A 136 15.76 4.11 3.25
N ARG A 137 15.73 4.79 4.40
CA ARG A 137 14.50 5.21 5.08
C ARG A 137 14.45 6.73 5.14
N ALA A 138 13.44 7.32 4.51
CA ALA A 138 13.28 8.77 4.40
C ALA A 138 11.80 9.19 4.53
N PRO A 139 11.09 8.79 5.61
CA PRO A 139 9.66 9.05 5.73
C PRO A 139 9.32 10.54 5.74
N ALA A 140 10.22 11.39 6.27
CA ALA A 140 10.09 12.85 6.23
C ALA A 140 10.08 13.42 4.79
N SER A 141 10.73 12.73 3.86
CA SER A 141 10.75 13.07 2.42
C SER A 141 9.66 12.30 1.65
N GLY A 142 8.70 11.67 2.34
CA GLY A 142 7.63 10.89 1.73
C GLY A 142 8.03 9.53 1.18
N VAL A 143 9.21 9.00 1.57
CA VAL A 143 9.73 7.69 1.13
C VAL A 143 9.87 6.73 2.33
N PRO A 144 9.05 5.67 2.45
CA PRO A 144 8.98 4.84 3.67
C PRO A 144 10.29 4.07 3.88
N VAL A 145 10.57 3.27 2.87
CA VAL A 145 11.75 2.47 2.64
C VAL A 145 11.92 2.44 1.12
N MET A 146 13.15 2.50 0.66
CA MET A 146 13.51 2.22 -0.72
C MET A 146 14.70 1.27 -0.71
N LEU A 147 14.62 0.25 -1.56
CA LEU A 147 15.69 -0.72 -1.76
C LEU A 147 16.46 -0.29 -3.01
N LEU A 148 17.76 -0.07 -2.89
CA LEU A 148 18.60 0.39 -3.97
C LEU A 148 19.60 -0.70 -4.36
N GLU A 149 19.68 -0.96 -5.65
CA GLU A 149 20.68 -1.80 -6.30
C GLU A 149 21.57 -0.87 -7.13
N ILE A 150 22.88 -0.91 -6.88
CA ILE A 150 23.84 -0.03 -7.55
C ILE A 150 24.63 -0.89 -8.54
N ASP A 151 24.37 -0.81 -9.85
CA ASP A 151 25.08 -1.65 -10.81
C ASP A 151 26.22 -0.87 -11.51
N ARG A 152 27.46 -1.33 -11.31
CA ARG A 152 28.68 -0.80 -11.93
C ARG A 152 29.06 -1.53 -13.22
N ARG A 153 28.09 -1.83 -14.08
CA ARG A 153 28.26 -2.57 -15.36
C ARG A 153 28.51 -4.07 -15.21
N SER A 154 28.39 -4.65 -14.04
CA SER A 154 28.80 -6.04 -13.80
C SER A 154 27.67 -7.05 -13.94
N GLU A 155 26.42 -6.62 -13.75
CA GLU A 155 25.28 -7.55 -13.73
C GLU A 155 24.61 -7.66 -15.10
N ASP A 156 24.14 -8.88 -15.42
CA ASP A 156 23.28 -9.09 -16.58
C ASP A 156 21.90 -8.48 -16.31
N ALA A 157 21.25 -7.94 -17.35
CA ALA A 157 19.93 -7.35 -17.19
C ALA A 157 18.88 -8.35 -16.66
N HIS A 158 19.01 -9.65 -16.99
CA HIS A 158 18.12 -10.69 -16.45
C HIS A 158 18.40 -10.98 -14.97
N ASP A 159 19.63 -10.78 -14.49
CA ASP A 159 19.93 -10.88 -13.05
C ASP A 159 19.24 -9.78 -12.27
N LEU A 160 19.15 -8.56 -12.82
CA LEU A 160 18.37 -7.47 -12.24
C LEU A 160 16.87 -7.78 -12.24
N VAL A 161 16.34 -8.42 -13.29
CA VAL A 161 14.96 -8.93 -13.32
C VAL A 161 14.74 -9.98 -12.22
N HIS A 162 15.72 -10.87 -12.00
CA HIS A 162 15.67 -11.84 -10.91
C HIS A 162 15.71 -11.18 -9.52
N LYS A 163 16.51 -10.13 -9.33
CA LYS A 163 16.49 -9.31 -8.10
C LYS A 163 15.12 -8.67 -7.90
N LEU A 164 14.55 -8.04 -8.94
CA LEU A 164 13.22 -7.45 -8.90
C LEU A 164 12.14 -8.48 -8.51
N ARG A 165 12.17 -9.67 -9.12
CA ARG A 165 11.30 -10.79 -8.74
C ARG A 165 11.43 -11.13 -7.26
N ARG A 166 12.66 -11.20 -6.73
CA ARG A 166 12.90 -11.52 -5.32
C ARG A 166 12.35 -10.43 -4.39
N TYR A 167 12.50 -9.15 -4.74
CA TYR A 167 11.88 -8.07 -3.98
C TYR A 167 10.36 -8.10 -4.01
N TRP A 168 9.78 -8.38 -5.18
CA TRP A 168 8.33 -8.58 -5.32
C TRP A 168 7.81 -9.74 -4.45
N GLN A 169 8.52 -10.88 -4.45
CA GLN A 169 8.18 -12.02 -3.58
C GLN A 169 8.29 -11.67 -2.10
N TRP A 170 9.36 -10.98 -1.70
CA TRP A 170 9.57 -10.55 -0.32
C TRP A 170 8.48 -9.55 0.14
N GLY A 171 8.13 -8.59 -0.71
CA GLY A 171 7.07 -7.61 -0.43
C GLY A 171 5.68 -8.25 -0.23
N ARG A 172 5.44 -9.43 -0.83
CA ARG A 172 4.21 -10.21 -0.68
C ARG A 172 4.19 -11.13 0.54
N MET A 173 5.29 -11.24 1.30
CA MET A 173 5.35 -12.13 2.45
C MET A 173 4.43 -11.69 3.59
N LEU A 174 3.82 -12.66 4.25
CA LEU A 174 3.08 -12.49 5.49
C LEU A 174 4.00 -12.69 6.70
N PRO A 175 3.77 -11.97 7.80
CA PRO A 175 4.58 -12.11 8.98
C PRO A 175 4.34 -13.45 9.70
N PRO A 176 5.33 -13.92 10.48
CA PRO A 176 5.12 -15.03 11.41
C PRO A 176 3.92 -14.76 12.34
N GLY A 177 3.10 -15.80 12.57
CA GLY A 177 1.90 -15.71 13.40
C GLY A 177 0.69 -15.07 12.72
N THR A 178 0.71 -14.87 11.39
CA THR A 178 -0.52 -14.58 10.63
C THR A 178 -1.51 -15.72 10.82
N ASP A 179 -2.82 -15.41 10.82
CA ASP A 179 -3.84 -16.43 11.03
C ASP A 179 -3.67 -17.59 10.04
N LYS A 180 -3.90 -18.80 10.56
CA LYS A 180 -3.60 -20.04 9.84
C LYS A 180 -4.36 -20.13 8.52
N TYR A 181 -5.61 -19.66 8.49
CA TYR A 181 -6.44 -19.70 7.29
C TYR A 181 -5.87 -18.80 6.18
N THR A 182 -5.54 -17.55 6.49
CA THR A 182 -4.92 -16.62 5.53
C THR A 182 -3.53 -17.10 5.09
N ALA A 183 -2.73 -17.65 6.01
CA ALA A 183 -1.42 -18.18 5.66
C ALA A 183 -1.51 -19.42 4.76
N ASP A 184 -2.43 -20.34 5.02
CA ASP A 184 -2.66 -21.54 4.22
C ASP A 184 -3.30 -21.19 2.86
N LEU A 185 -4.20 -20.21 2.83
CA LEU A 185 -4.82 -19.71 1.61
C LEU A 185 -3.78 -19.03 0.70
N ALA A 186 -2.95 -18.14 1.23
CA ALA A 186 -1.89 -17.50 0.46
C ALA A 186 -0.83 -18.51 -0.03
N ARG A 187 -0.60 -19.61 0.70
CA ARG A 187 0.31 -20.69 0.30
C ARG A 187 -0.27 -21.57 -0.80
N SER A 188 -1.55 -21.94 -0.68
CA SER A 188 -2.24 -22.81 -1.64
C SER A 188 -2.67 -22.09 -2.91
N ARG A 189 -2.95 -20.79 -2.81
CA ARG A 189 -3.29 -19.90 -3.92
C ARG A 189 -2.44 -18.63 -3.82
N PRO A 190 -1.31 -18.56 -4.54
CA PRO A 190 -0.42 -17.39 -4.51
C PRO A 190 -1.11 -16.07 -4.85
N ASP A 191 -2.22 -16.10 -5.60
CA ASP A 191 -3.01 -14.92 -5.96
C ASP A 191 -3.98 -14.50 -4.83
N ALA A 192 -4.27 -15.36 -3.86
CA ALA A 192 -5.12 -14.99 -2.73
C ALA A 192 -4.46 -13.95 -1.82
N ILE A 193 -3.12 -13.87 -1.83
CA ILE A 193 -2.39 -12.81 -1.13
C ILE A 193 -2.86 -11.42 -1.57
N GLU A 194 -3.35 -11.28 -2.80
CA GLU A 194 -3.74 -9.99 -3.38
C GLU A 194 -4.99 -9.39 -2.72
N HIS A 195 -5.79 -10.23 -2.05
CA HIS A 195 -6.94 -9.80 -1.25
C HIS A 195 -6.59 -9.53 0.22
N VAL A 196 -5.36 -9.83 0.64
CA VAL A 196 -4.90 -9.55 1.99
C VAL A 196 -4.35 -8.14 2.05
N ASP A 197 -4.87 -7.34 2.98
CA ASP A 197 -4.43 -5.96 3.24
C ASP A 197 -2.90 -5.82 3.30
N HIS A 198 -2.39 -4.76 2.67
CA HIS A 198 -0.98 -4.40 2.63
C HIS A 198 -0.41 -4.16 4.03
N GLU A 199 -1.19 -3.58 4.94
CA GLU A 199 -0.75 -3.34 6.32
C GLU A 199 -0.44 -4.64 7.08
N LYS A 200 -0.96 -5.78 6.59
CA LYS A 200 -0.69 -7.10 7.16
C LYS A 200 0.58 -7.75 6.61
N ARG A 201 1.32 -7.12 5.70
CA ARG A 201 2.55 -7.66 5.10
C ARG A 201 3.73 -7.60 6.07
N LEU A 202 4.66 -8.54 5.94
CA LEU A 202 5.84 -8.66 6.80
C LEU A 202 6.67 -7.36 6.80
N TRP A 203 6.90 -6.79 5.62
CA TRP A 203 7.76 -5.62 5.48
C TRP A 203 7.16 -4.36 6.14
N ARG A 204 5.82 -4.24 6.24
CA ARG A 204 5.14 -3.16 6.97
C ARG A 204 5.35 -3.22 8.48
N ARG A 205 5.70 -4.39 9.04
CA ARG A 205 6.15 -4.49 10.45
C ARG A 205 7.56 -3.93 10.66
N VAL A 206 8.37 -3.87 9.60
CA VAL A 206 9.76 -3.44 9.65
C VAL A 206 9.90 -1.96 9.27
N TYR A 207 9.06 -1.50 8.34
CA TYR A 207 9.11 -0.15 7.78
C TYR A 207 7.75 0.55 7.93
N PRO A 208 7.70 1.75 8.52
CA PRO A 208 6.45 2.50 8.70
C PRO A 208 5.67 2.72 7.39
N PRO A 209 4.33 2.81 7.45
CA PRO A 209 3.51 3.12 6.30
C PRO A 209 3.72 4.57 5.85
N THR A 210 3.64 4.81 4.54
CA THR A 210 3.65 6.17 3.95
C THR A 210 2.38 6.54 3.22
N GLY A 211 1.37 5.67 3.23
CA GLY A 211 0.14 5.88 2.47
C GLY A 211 0.32 5.78 0.95
N ARG A 212 1.53 5.48 0.45
CA ARG A 212 1.77 5.15 -0.96
C ARG A 212 1.30 3.73 -1.24
N GLU A 213 0.62 3.59 -2.36
CA GLU A 213 0.15 2.32 -2.92
C GLU A 213 1.34 1.47 -3.42
N GLY A 214 1.15 0.15 -3.39
CA GLY A 214 2.10 -0.83 -3.90
C GLY A 214 3.05 -1.44 -2.86
N LEU A 215 4.00 -2.22 -3.38
CA LEU A 215 5.05 -2.86 -2.60
C LEU A 215 6.21 -1.90 -2.31
N ALA A 216 7.18 -2.35 -1.53
CA ALA A 216 8.38 -1.57 -1.22
C ALA A 216 9.09 -1.13 -2.52
N PRO A 217 9.30 0.19 -2.74
CA PRO A 217 9.99 0.70 -3.92
C PRO A 217 11.41 0.16 -4.09
N VAL A 218 11.80 -0.04 -5.35
CA VAL A 218 13.15 -0.44 -5.77
C VAL A 218 13.72 0.63 -6.69
N ALA A 219 14.97 1.02 -6.45
CA ALA A 219 15.73 1.85 -7.36
C ALA A 219 16.91 1.08 -7.95
N PHE A 220 17.09 1.14 -9.26
CA PHE A 220 18.33 0.75 -9.92
C PHE A 220 19.14 2.00 -10.23
N VAL A 221 20.32 2.11 -9.62
CA VAL A 221 21.25 3.22 -9.85
C VAL A 221 22.43 2.67 -10.61
N PHE A 222 22.56 3.08 -11.87
CA PHE A 222 23.68 2.62 -12.69
C PHE A 222 24.87 3.55 -12.49
N ALA A 223 26.07 2.98 -12.37
CA ALA A 223 27.29 3.76 -12.15
C ALA A 223 28.38 3.32 -13.13
N ASP A 224 29.19 4.29 -13.54
CA ASP A 224 30.20 4.23 -14.58
C ASP A 224 29.67 3.77 -15.94
N THR A 225 28.44 3.34 -16.14
CA THR A 225 28.06 2.68 -17.40
C THR A 225 27.85 3.65 -18.57
N THR A 226 27.69 3.12 -19.79
CA THR A 226 27.27 3.93 -20.94
C THR A 226 25.75 4.06 -20.99
N GLU A 227 25.25 5.17 -21.54
CA GLU A 227 23.82 5.39 -21.77
C GLU A 227 23.17 4.25 -22.57
N ALA A 228 23.85 3.73 -23.59
CA ALA A 228 23.35 2.62 -24.40
C ALA A 228 23.14 1.34 -23.58
N LYS A 229 24.05 1.05 -22.62
CA LYS A 229 23.91 -0.10 -21.74
C LYS A 229 22.77 0.11 -20.74
N VAL A 230 22.63 1.32 -20.18
CA VAL A 230 21.47 1.66 -19.33
C VAL A 230 20.18 1.46 -20.10
N ALA A 231 20.08 2.01 -21.31
CA ALA A 231 18.88 1.91 -22.15
C ALA A 231 18.52 0.45 -22.47
N ASN A 232 19.51 -0.40 -22.79
CA ASN A 232 19.29 -1.82 -23.02
C ASN A 232 18.78 -2.53 -21.75
N THR A 233 19.45 -2.33 -20.62
CA THR A 233 19.04 -2.92 -19.34
C THR A 233 17.65 -2.47 -18.92
N VAL A 234 17.33 -1.19 -19.09
CA VAL A 234 16.00 -0.64 -18.81
C VAL A 234 14.95 -1.29 -19.72
N ALA A 235 15.23 -1.45 -21.02
CA ALA A 235 14.30 -2.12 -21.93
C ALA A 235 14.02 -3.58 -21.51
N VAL A 236 15.05 -4.31 -21.06
CA VAL A 236 14.89 -5.67 -20.52
C VAL A 236 14.07 -5.67 -19.22
N LEU A 237 14.33 -4.73 -18.30
CA LEU A 237 13.55 -4.58 -17.07
C LEU A 237 12.08 -4.23 -17.37
N GLU A 238 11.83 -3.39 -18.37
CA GLU A 238 10.48 -3.02 -18.79
C GLU A 238 9.73 -4.23 -19.37
N GLU A 239 10.37 -5.01 -20.24
CA GLU A 239 9.71 -6.15 -20.90
C GLU A 239 9.66 -7.39 -19.99
N ALA A 240 10.81 -7.92 -19.59
CA ALA A 240 10.88 -9.16 -18.80
C ALA A 240 10.47 -8.97 -17.34
N GLY A 241 10.65 -7.76 -16.80
CA GLY A 241 10.23 -7.42 -15.43
C GLY A 241 8.77 -6.99 -15.32
N ARG A 242 8.03 -6.84 -16.44
CA ARG A 242 6.70 -6.22 -16.51
C ARG A 242 5.72 -6.75 -15.46
N ARG A 243 5.72 -8.06 -15.23
CA ARG A 243 4.83 -8.72 -14.25
C ARG A 243 5.00 -8.20 -12.81
N TYR A 244 6.17 -7.68 -12.45
CA TYR A 244 6.49 -7.31 -11.07
C TYR A 244 6.22 -5.83 -10.76
N TRP A 245 6.29 -4.96 -11.76
CA TRP A 245 6.18 -3.51 -11.58
C TRP A 245 4.96 -2.89 -12.27
N ALA A 246 4.40 -3.54 -13.30
CA ALA A 246 3.28 -2.96 -14.05
C ALA A 246 2.00 -3.04 -13.24
N PRO A 247 1.18 -1.98 -13.25
CA PRO A 247 -0.11 -2.01 -12.58
C PRO A 247 -1.11 -2.91 -13.31
N ARG A 248 -2.14 -3.31 -12.58
CA ARG A 248 -3.28 -4.05 -13.10
C ARG A 248 -4.44 -3.10 -13.40
N ARG A 249 -5.46 -3.61 -14.07
CA ARG A 249 -6.75 -2.92 -14.17
C ARG A 249 -7.61 -3.36 -13.01
N TYR A 250 -8.37 -2.44 -12.42
CA TYR A 250 -9.47 -2.83 -11.55
C TYR A 250 -10.51 -3.60 -12.35
N ASP A 251 -11.17 -4.56 -11.71
CA ASP A 251 -12.29 -5.30 -12.30
C ASP A 251 -13.59 -4.46 -12.28
N THR A 252 -13.57 -3.37 -13.06
CA THR A 252 -14.63 -2.36 -13.08
C THR A 252 -14.92 -1.87 -14.50
N TYR A 253 -14.69 -2.73 -15.50
CA TYR A 253 -14.81 -2.40 -16.92
C TYR A 253 -16.15 -1.74 -17.29
N HIS A 254 -17.25 -2.18 -16.66
CA HIS A 254 -18.60 -1.66 -16.88
C HIS A 254 -18.87 -0.28 -16.25
N ARG A 255 -17.93 0.28 -15.47
CA ARG A 255 -18.10 1.52 -14.70
C ARG A 255 -17.31 2.71 -15.26
N GLY A 256 -16.63 2.55 -16.41
CA GLY A 256 -15.84 3.62 -17.02
C GLY A 256 -14.62 4.07 -16.19
N ILE A 257 -14.19 3.25 -15.23
CA ILE A 257 -13.06 3.55 -14.34
C ILE A 257 -11.75 3.31 -15.11
N THR A 258 -10.89 4.33 -15.16
CA THR A 258 -9.59 4.30 -15.86
C THR A 258 -8.42 4.08 -14.90
N ALA A 259 -8.66 4.20 -13.60
CA ALA A 259 -7.66 4.00 -12.57
C ALA A 259 -7.02 2.60 -12.65
N ARG A 260 -5.82 2.49 -12.08
CA ARG A 260 -4.94 1.34 -12.15
C ARG A 260 -4.62 0.84 -10.74
N ASP A 261 -4.57 -0.48 -10.58
CA ASP A 261 -4.26 -1.12 -9.31
C ASP A 261 -2.76 -1.44 -9.26
N TYR A 262 -2.04 -0.65 -8.48
CA TYR A 262 -0.62 -0.81 -8.15
C TYR A 262 -0.41 -1.63 -6.88
N GLY A 263 -1.46 -2.11 -6.21
CA GLY A 263 -1.35 -2.84 -4.94
C GLY A 263 -0.30 -3.94 -4.99
N GLN A 264 -0.24 -4.73 -6.07
CA GLN A 264 0.76 -5.81 -6.21
C GLN A 264 2.02 -5.45 -7.02
N ALA A 265 2.16 -4.18 -7.40
CA ALA A 265 3.28 -3.68 -8.18
C ALA A 265 4.40 -3.19 -7.27
N VAL A 266 5.65 -3.46 -7.66
CA VAL A 266 6.83 -2.79 -7.12
C VAL A 266 7.02 -1.47 -7.88
N PRO A 267 7.01 -0.30 -7.22
CA PRO A 267 7.46 0.94 -7.84
C PRO A 267 8.95 0.82 -8.17
N VAL A 268 9.30 0.82 -9.46
CA VAL A 268 10.70 0.71 -9.91
C VAL A 268 11.15 2.02 -10.55
N VAL A 269 12.14 2.66 -9.95
CA VAL A 269 12.77 3.88 -10.49
C VAL A 269 14.19 3.60 -10.92
N VAL A 270 14.66 4.34 -11.91
CA VAL A 270 15.99 4.21 -12.51
C VAL A 270 16.64 5.57 -12.61
N THR A 271 17.94 5.63 -12.34
CA THR A 271 18.79 6.80 -12.55
C THR A 271 20.26 6.36 -12.72
N THR A 272 21.16 7.30 -12.92
CA THR A 272 22.61 7.07 -12.93
C THR A 272 23.29 7.83 -11.80
N LEU A 273 24.40 7.31 -11.27
CA LEU A 273 25.18 8.00 -10.25
C LEU A 273 25.72 9.34 -10.80
N GLU A 274 26.05 9.38 -12.09
CA GLU A 274 26.52 10.57 -12.79
C GLU A 274 25.45 11.67 -12.79
N GLN A 275 24.19 11.35 -13.11
CA GLN A 275 23.08 12.30 -13.00
C GLN A 275 22.86 12.79 -11.57
N LEU A 276 22.96 11.89 -10.57
CA LEU A 276 22.81 12.28 -9.16
C LEU A 276 23.92 13.25 -8.73
N GLN A 277 25.15 13.06 -9.21
CA GLN A 277 26.29 13.92 -8.89
C GLN A 277 26.23 15.27 -9.61
N GLU A 278 25.77 15.29 -10.87
CA GLU A 278 25.72 16.51 -11.68
C GLU A 278 24.55 17.42 -11.30
N HIS A 279 23.36 16.84 -11.10
CA HIS A 279 22.12 17.61 -10.94
C HIS A 279 21.55 17.55 -9.53
N GLY A 280 22.01 16.62 -8.69
CA GLY A 280 21.43 16.37 -7.36
C GLY A 280 20.26 15.38 -7.40
N ALA A 281 20.03 14.69 -6.29
CA ALA A 281 19.00 13.65 -6.22
C ALA A 281 17.55 14.19 -6.10
N ASP A 282 17.37 15.48 -5.81
CA ASP A 282 16.08 16.18 -5.80
C ASP A 282 15.65 16.70 -7.19
N ALA A 283 16.57 16.70 -8.15
CA ALA A 283 16.29 17.08 -9.53
C ALA A 283 15.43 16.03 -10.28
N ALA A 284 15.00 16.41 -11.49
CA ALA A 284 14.27 15.53 -12.39
C ALA A 284 15.21 14.56 -13.11
N VAL A 285 15.77 13.60 -12.36
CA VAL A 285 16.74 12.60 -12.85
C VAL A 285 16.27 11.16 -12.65
N TRP A 286 15.02 10.99 -12.19
CA TRP A 286 14.45 9.67 -11.90
C TRP A 286 13.43 9.29 -12.95
N ARG A 287 13.66 8.17 -13.63
CA ARG A 287 12.69 7.57 -14.54
C ARG A 287 11.93 6.44 -13.84
N ARG A 288 10.60 6.48 -13.85
CA ARG A 288 9.74 5.39 -13.38
C ARG A 288 9.48 4.41 -14.53
N LEU A 289 9.69 3.11 -14.31
CA LEU A 289 9.37 2.11 -15.34
C LEU A 289 7.89 2.16 -15.71
N GLY A 290 7.60 2.15 -17.01
CA GLY A 290 6.25 2.30 -17.57
C GLY A 290 5.71 3.73 -17.63
N HIS A 291 6.53 4.73 -17.28
CA HIS A 291 6.23 6.15 -17.45
C HIS A 291 7.28 6.79 -18.35
N GLU A 292 6.87 7.84 -19.06
CA GLU A 292 7.75 8.60 -19.93
C GLU A 292 8.43 9.73 -19.17
N GLY A 293 9.69 9.98 -19.53
CA GLY A 293 10.47 11.11 -19.02
C GLY A 293 11.10 10.90 -17.64
N GLU A 294 11.98 11.83 -17.30
CA GLU A 294 12.59 11.94 -15.98
C GLU A 294 11.80 12.93 -15.14
N VAL A 295 11.60 12.59 -13.87
CA VAL A 295 10.86 13.39 -12.89
C VAL A 295 11.60 13.35 -11.55
N THR A 296 11.13 14.13 -10.57
CA THR A 296 11.69 14.05 -9.21
C THR A 296 11.34 12.71 -8.55
N LEU A 297 12.17 12.24 -7.60
CA LEU A 297 11.96 10.94 -6.94
C LEU A 297 10.53 10.82 -6.35
N THR A 298 10.06 11.85 -5.68
CA THR A 298 8.73 11.87 -5.05
C THR A 298 7.60 11.71 -6.06
N ALA A 299 7.74 12.33 -7.25
CA ALA A 299 6.80 12.23 -8.34
C ALA A 299 6.88 10.86 -9.04
N ALA A 300 8.08 10.33 -9.26
CA ALA A 300 8.29 8.99 -9.82
C ALA A 300 7.64 7.88 -8.97
N LEU A 301 7.59 8.07 -7.66
CA LEU A 301 6.98 7.15 -6.70
C LEU A 301 5.48 7.39 -6.50
N ASP A 302 4.89 8.44 -7.07
CA ASP A 302 3.46 8.71 -6.95
C ASP A 302 2.66 7.95 -8.01
N ASN A 303 1.45 7.51 -7.66
CA ASN A 303 0.56 6.79 -8.58
C ASN A 303 -0.68 7.66 -8.82
N SER A 304 -0.52 8.68 -9.69
CA SER A 304 -1.58 9.66 -9.98
C SER A 304 -2.86 9.03 -10.57
N ASP A 305 -2.72 7.91 -11.27
CA ASP A 305 -3.78 7.08 -11.83
C ASP A 305 -4.14 5.87 -10.93
N GLY A 306 -3.66 5.83 -9.69
CA GLY A 306 -3.86 4.74 -8.73
C GLY A 306 -5.14 4.80 -7.89
N ASP A 307 -5.08 4.25 -6.68
CA ASP A 307 -6.20 4.14 -5.71
C ASP A 307 -6.94 5.47 -5.42
N ALA A 308 -6.21 6.59 -5.42
CA ALA A 308 -6.82 7.90 -5.19
C ALA A 308 -7.75 8.31 -6.35
N LEU A 309 -7.36 8.03 -7.59
CA LEU A 309 -8.21 8.23 -8.75
C LEU A 309 -9.37 7.23 -8.75
N TYR A 310 -9.10 5.97 -8.42
CA TYR A 310 -10.12 4.92 -8.30
C TYR A 310 -11.26 5.35 -7.38
N ARG A 311 -10.96 5.80 -6.16
CA ARG A 311 -11.97 6.23 -5.19
C ARG A 311 -12.83 7.38 -5.72
N ARG A 312 -12.25 8.36 -6.41
CA ARG A 312 -13.00 9.47 -7.02
C ARG A 312 -13.93 8.99 -8.14
N GLN A 313 -13.43 8.14 -9.03
CA GLN A 313 -14.21 7.63 -10.16
C GLN A 313 -15.31 6.66 -9.70
N ALA A 314 -15.02 5.78 -8.73
CA ALA A 314 -16.00 4.88 -8.14
C ALA A 314 -17.14 5.64 -7.46
N ALA A 315 -16.82 6.66 -6.64
CA ALA A 315 -17.84 7.49 -6.00
C ALA A 315 -18.74 8.20 -7.01
N ARG A 316 -18.17 8.67 -8.13
CA ARG A 316 -18.96 9.25 -9.23
C ARG A 316 -19.85 8.21 -9.90
N ALA A 317 -19.31 7.04 -10.24
CA ALA A 317 -20.08 5.97 -10.87
C ALA A 317 -21.24 5.47 -9.97
N ASP A 318 -20.99 5.34 -8.66
CA ASP A 318 -22.03 4.97 -7.69
C ASP A 318 -23.11 6.05 -7.57
N ALA A 319 -22.72 7.34 -7.61
CA ALA A 319 -23.68 8.44 -7.61
C ALA A 319 -24.54 8.47 -8.89
N GLU A 320 -23.95 8.25 -10.06
CA GLU A 320 -24.66 8.16 -11.34
C GLU A 320 -25.61 6.95 -11.36
N GLU A 321 -25.17 5.78 -10.87
CA GLU A 321 -26.02 4.60 -10.75
C GLU A 321 -27.18 4.84 -9.77
N LYS A 322 -26.91 5.48 -8.62
CA LYS A 322 -27.95 5.86 -7.66
C LYS A 322 -28.97 6.81 -8.29
N GLN A 323 -28.52 7.84 -9.00
CA GLN A 323 -29.40 8.76 -9.72
C GLN A 323 -30.26 8.04 -10.75
N ARG A 324 -29.67 7.10 -11.52
CA ARG A 324 -30.43 6.29 -12.48
C ARG A 324 -31.49 5.44 -11.78
N ARG A 325 -31.13 4.75 -10.69
CA ARG A 325 -32.08 3.95 -9.90
C ARG A 325 -33.19 4.81 -9.29
N ASP A 326 -32.85 5.99 -8.78
CA ASP A 326 -33.83 6.93 -8.20
C ASP A 326 -34.78 7.47 -9.29
N ALA A 327 -34.28 7.76 -10.49
CA ALA A 327 -35.09 8.18 -11.64
C ALA A 327 -35.96 7.05 -12.20
N GLU A 328 -35.43 5.83 -12.33
CA GLU A 328 -36.18 4.63 -12.73
C GLU A 328 -37.27 4.31 -11.72
N ARG A 329 -36.95 4.39 -10.42
CA ARG A 329 -37.92 4.34 -9.33
C ARG A 329 -38.99 5.40 -9.61
N GLU A 330 -38.64 6.69 -9.62
CA GLU A 330 -39.62 7.77 -9.80
C GLU A 330 -40.50 7.62 -11.06
N ALA A 331 -39.96 7.10 -12.16
CA ALA A 331 -40.72 6.81 -13.38
C ALA A 331 -41.76 5.68 -13.18
N GLN A 332 -41.48 4.72 -12.29
CA GLN A 332 -42.40 3.64 -11.90
C GLN A 332 -43.34 4.03 -10.76
N ARG A 333 -43.33 5.28 -10.29
CA ARG A 333 -44.17 5.72 -9.17
C ARG A 333 -45.65 5.50 -9.50
N PRO A 334 -46.39 4.69 -8.71
CA PRO A 334 -47.81 4.46 -8.92
C PRO A 334 -48.62 5.74 -8.83
N VAL A 335 -49.69 5.78 -9.63
CA VAL A 335 -50.70 6.84 -9.60
C VAL A 335 -51.99 6.29 -9.01
N CYS A 336 -52.71 7.13 -8.28
CA CYS A 336 -54.01 6.81 -7.71
C CYS A 336 -55.03 6.57 -8.81
N THR A 337 -55.69 5.42 -8.79
CA THR A 337 -56.76 5.07 -9.74
C THR A 337 -57.97 5.99 -9.63
N ARG A 338 -58.18 6.64 -8.47
CA ARG A 338 -59.34 7.50 -8.19
C ARG A 338 -59.11 8.97 -8.50
N CYS A 339 -57.98 9.55 -8.07
CA CYS A 339 -57.72 10.98 -8.23
C CYS A 339 -56.57 11.31 -9.19
N GLY A 340 -55.88 10.31 -9.76
CA GLY A 340 -54.78 10.49 -10.70
C GLY A 340 -53.47 11.00 -10.09
N ALA A 341 -53.45 11.38 -8.81
CA ALA A 341 -52.25 11.86 -8.14
C ALA A 341 -51.22 10.74 -7.95
N LYS A 342 -49.94 11.07 -8.15
CA LYS A 342 -48.80 10.20 -7.81
C LYS A 342 -48.80 9.89 -6.31
N PHE A 343 -48.43 8.67 -5.95
CA PHE A 343 -48.31 8.27 -4.54
C PHE A 343 -47.17 9.02 -3.84
N THR A 344 -47.34 9.35 -2.56
CA THR A 344 -46.25 9.79 -1.70
C THR A 344 -45.23 8.65 -1.50
N ASP A 345 -44.00 8.97 -1.10
CA ASP A 345 -42.99 7.94 -0.81
C ASP A 345 -43.47 6.95 0.26
N GLU A 346 -44.09 7.43 1.33
CA GLU A 346 -44.63 6.60 2.41
C GLU A 346 -45.73 5.64 1.93
N ARG A 347 -46.72 6.14 1.16
CA ARG A 347 -47.81 5.30 0.62
C ARG A 347 -47.28 4.28 -0.38
N TRP A 348 -46.29 4.67 -1.17
CA TRP A 348 -45.69 3.78 -2.14
C TRP A 348 -44.85 2.68 -1.46
N GLU A 349 -44.14 2.99 -0.39
CA GLU A 349 -43.42 1.99 0.41
C GLU A 349 -44.39 1.03 1.10
N GLU A 350 -45.45 1.54 1.73
CA GLU A 350 -46.51 0.75 2.37
C GLU A 350 -47.14 -0.26 1.39
N THR A 351 -47.54 0.22 0.21
CA THR A 351 -48.17 -0.63 -0.82
C THR A 351 -47.19 -1.62 -1.46
N SER A 352 -45.91 -1.26 -1.58
CA SER A 352 -44.86 -2.17 -2.07
C SER A 352 -44.59 -3.31 -1.09
N MET A 353 -44.60 -3.04 0.22
CA MET A 353 -44.46 -4.07 1.24
C MET A 353 -45.69 -4.99 1.31
N ARG A 354 -46.90 -4.43 1.23
CA ARG A 354 -48.16 -5.21 1.19
C ARG A 354 -48.34 -6.01 -0.09
N ARG A 355 -47.80 -5.59 -1.23
CA ARG A 355 -47.74 -6.46 -2.43
C ARG A 355 -46.91 -7.73 -2.21
N ARG A 356 -45.87 -7.66 -1.37
CA ARG A 356 -44.98 -8.81 -1.06
C ARG A 356 -45.58 -9.76 -0.03
N ARG A 357 -46.42 -9.24 0.87
CA ARG A 357 -47.12 -9.98 1.91
C ARG A 357 -48.58 -10.05 1.49
N TRP A 358 -48.98 -11.12 0.81
CA TRP A 358 -50.31 -11.38 0.22
C TRP A 358 -51.53 -11.00 1.10
N GLU A 359 -51.75 -9.71 1.34
CA GLU A 359 -52.79 -9.14 2.18
C GLU A 359 -53.73 -8.36 1.26
N ALA A 360 -55.02 -8.74 1.31
CA ALA A 360 -56.07 -8.10 0.54
C ALA A 360 -56.41 -6.73 1.16
N GLY A 361 -55.96 -5.66 0.51
CA GLY A 361 -56.35 -4.28 0.77
C GLY A 361 -56.30 -3.47 -0.52
N ASP A 362 -56.93 -2.29 -0.56
CA ASP A 362 -56.98 -1.47 -1.78
C ASP A 362 -55.62 -0.78 -2.04
N LEU A 363 -54.75 -1.51 -2.76
CA LEU A 363 -53.40 -1.09 -3.12
C LEU A 363 -53.38 -0.05 -4.27
N GLY A 364 -54.54 0.28 -4.85
CA GLY A 364 -54.67 1.17 -6.01
C GLY A 364 -54.89 2.65 -5.68
N VAL A 365 -55.21 2.98 -4.43
CA VAL A 365 -55.57 4.36 -4.02
C VAL A 365 -54.48 5.05 -3.18
N CYS A 366 -54.37 6.37 -3.30
CA CYS A 366 -53.43 7.17 -2.51
C CYS A 366 -53.87 7.26 -1.04
N ALA A 367 -52.98 7.73 -0.14
CA ALA A 367 -53.25 7.80 1.30
C ALA A 367 -54.51 8.60 1.66
N ALA A 368 -54.75 9.74 0.99
CA ALA A 368 -55.95 10.55 1.21
C ALA A 368 -57.23 9.80 0.79
N CYS A 369 -57.25 9.22 -0.42
CA CYS A 369 -58.41 8.43 -0.87
C CYS A 369 -58.65 7.20 0.00
N HIS A 370 -57.59 6.52 0.46
CA HIS A 370 -57.71 5.41 1.40
C HIS A 370 -58.30 5.85 2.75
N ALA A 371 -57.85 6.99 3.28
CA ALA A 371 -58.41 7.54 4.52
C ALA A 371 -59.90 7.92 4.36
N ASP A 372 -60.27 8.49 3.20
CA ASP A 372 -61.68 8.77 2.87
C ASP A 372 -62.50 7.48 2.83
N ASP A 373 -61.97 6.39 2.26
CA ASP A 373 -62.66 5.12 2.16
C ASP A 373 -62.85 4.48 3.54
N VAL A 374 -61.82 4.47 4.38
CA VAL A 374 -61.91 4.02 5.78
C VAL A 374 -62.92 4.87 6.57
N ALA A 375 -62.92 6.19 6.40
CA ALA A 375 -63.87 7.07 7.08
C ALA A 375 -65.32 6.81 6.63
N ARG A 376 -65.54 6.52 5.35
CA ARG A 376 -66.87 6.13 4.82
C ARG A 376 -67.32 4.78 5.37
N GLU A 377 -66.44 3.79 5.43
CA GLU A 377 -66.74 2.48 6.01
C GLU A 377 -67.07 2.58 7.50
N GLN A 378 -66.29 3.37 8.25
CA GLN A 378 -66.54 3.61 9.67
C GLN A 378 -67.87 4.32 9.90
N ALA A 379 -68.16 5.38 9.14
CA ALA A 379 -69.44 6.09 9.22
C ALA A 379 -70.64 5.18 8.85
N ALA A 380 -70.49 4.32 7.84
CA ALA A 380 -71.51 3.34 7.47
C ALA A 380 -71.71 2.28 8.55
N ALA A 381 -70.63 1.80 9.18
CA ALA A 381 -70.69 0.86 10.30
C ALA A 381 -71.32 1.49 11.55
N GLU A 382 -71.00 2.74 11.86
CA GLU A 382 -71.63 3.51 12.93
C GLU A 382 -73.12 3.74 12.67
N ALA A 383 -73.49 4.11 11.44
CA ALA A 383 -74.88 4.24 11.03
C ALA A 383 -75.64 2.90 11.12
N ALA A 384 -75.00 1.79 10.72
CA ALA A 384 -75.59 0.44 10.85
C ALA A 384 -75.77 0.03 12.33
N ARG A 385 -74.80 0.36 13.20
CA ARG A 385 -74.92 0.12 14.64
C ARG A 385 -76.00 0.99 15.28
N ALA A 386 -76.11 2.26 14.89
CA ALA A 386 -77.17 3.16 15.35
C ALA A 386 -78.56 2.68 14.88
N ALA A 387 -78.69 2.24 13.63
CA ALA A 387 -79.94 1.66 13.11
C ALA A 387 -80.31 0.34 13.82
N ALA A 388 -79.33 -0.51 14.13
CA ALA A 388 -79.53 -1.72 14.92
C ALA A 388 -79.94 -1.41 16.38
N ALA A 389 -79.40 -0.34 16.97
CA ALA A 389 -79.77 0.11 18.31
C ALA A 389 -81.18 0.72 18.37
N VAL A 390 -81.60 1.46 17.34
CA VAL A 390 -82.98 1.99 17.23
C VAL A 390 -84.01 0.87 16.97
N SER A 391 -83.58 -0.25 16.40
CA SER A 391 -84.41 -1.44 16.19
C SER A 391 -84.50 -2.35 17.44
N ALA A 392 -83.78 -2.01 18.51
CA ALA A 392 -83.74 -2.74 19.75
C ALA A 392 -84.25 -1.85 20.90
N GLU A 393 -85.57 -1.72 21.03
CA GLU A 393 -86.23 -1.32 22.28
C GLU A 393 -86.90 -2.54 22.94
N PRO A 394 -87.08 -2.53 24.28
CA PRO A 394 -86.95 -3.73 25.10
C PRO A 394 -88.28 -4.45 25.30
N GLU A 395 -88.30 -5.77 25.10
CA GLU A 395 -89.27 -6.62 25.81
C GLU A 395 -88.66 -7.01 27.16
N ALA A 396 -89.25 -6.47 28.23
CA ALA A 396 -89.05 -6.92 29.60
C ALA A 396 -90.21 -7.82 30.02
N ASP A 397 -89.83 -8.89 30.73
CA ASP A 397 -90.58 -9.67 31.74
C ASP A 397 -91.78 -10.54 31.28
N ASP A 398 -91.69 -11.86 31.42
CA ASP A 398 -91.85 -12.53 32.72
C ASP A 398 -91.73 -14.07 32.61
N GLY A 399 -91.16 -14.70 33.65
CA GLY A 399 -91.72 -15.95 34.19
C GLY A 399 -91.28 -17.33 33.66
N GLN A 400 -90.25 -17.88 34.33
CA GLN A 400 -90.30 -19.18 35.06
C GLN A 400 -89.95 -20.53 34.36
N GLU A 401 -88.90 -21.15 34.93
CA GLU A 401 -88.31 -22.51 34.86
C GLU A 401 -89.28 -23.71 35.14
N PRO A 402 -88.84 -25.01 35.17
CA PRO A 402 -87.52 -25.64 34.89
C PRO A 402 -87.54 -26.96 34.08
N GLY A 403 -86.37 -27.51 33.71
CA GLY A 403 -86.23 -28.98 33.60
C GLY A 403 -85.12 -29.56 32.70
N GLY A 404 -84.03 -30.06 33.32
CA GLY A 404 -83.45 -31.36 32.96
C GLY A 404 -82.18 -31.44 32.08
N LEU A 405 -81.00 -31.45 32.73
CA LEU A 405 -79.94 -32.49 32.70
C LEU A 405 -79.68 -33.20 31.34
N ARG A 406 -78.46 -33.34 30.77
CA ARG A 406 -77.14 -33.71 31.33
C ARG A 406 -76.13 -33.90 30.16
N GLY A 407 -74.82 -33.76 30.45
CA GLY A 407 -73.72 -34.41 29.70
C GLY A 407 -72.66 -33.45 29.14
N LEU A 408 -71.74 -32.86 29.91
CA LEU A 408 -70.49 -33.40 30.48
C LEU A 408 -69.40 -33.88 29.49
N PHE A 409 -68.26 -33.18 29.59
CA PHE A 409 -66.87 -33.51 29.22
C PHE A 409 -66.48 -33.47 27.72
N ARG A 410 -65.35 -32.86 27.32
CA ARG A 410 -64.00 -33.06 27.89
C ARG A 410 -63.01 -31.94 27.51
N ARG A 411 -62.10 -31.63 28.43
CA ARG A 411 -60.86 -30.86 28.23
C ARG A 411 -59.68 -31.77 27.86
N ARG A 412 -58.68 -31.13 27.23
CA ARG A 412 -57.21 -31.32 27.27
C ARG A 412 -56.60 -32.45 26.42
N ALA A 413 -55.62 -32.08 25.59
CA ALA A 413 -54.19 -32.07 25.94
C ALA A 413 -53.47 -31.00 25.11
#